data_AF-A0A9E7BK56-F1
#
_entry.id   AF-A0A9E7BK56-F1
#
_cell.length_a   1.000
_cell.length_b   1.000
_cell.length_c   1.000
_cell.angle_alpha   90.00
_cell.angle_beta   90.00
_cell.angle_gamma   90.00
#
_symmetry.space_group_name_H-M   'P 1'
#
loop_
_entity.id
_entity.type
_entity.pdbx_description
1 polymer ?
#
loop_
_entity_poly.entity_id
_entity_poly.type
_entity_poly.pdbx_seq_one_letter_code
_entity_poly.pdbx_strand_id
1 'polypeptide(L)'
;MTEIVHSTTGELLDYQPVSPMEIEFIIREIGDRLERAVVIIDTLQRARYDAEEAYSKAFEMAKLESKRHLYNDRIAEARLSCLPLLRELNEAKAQLHHAEHLQDALKSKLMGYQNINKVNGAAYGVGGVAR
;
A
#
# COMPACT_ATOMS: atom_id res chain seq x y z
N MET A 1 25.71 1.85 20.12
CA MET A 1 24.33 1.81 20.64
C MET A 1 24.30 2.71 21.85
N THR A 2 23.50 3.77 21.79
CA THR A 2 23.32 4.68 22.92
C THR A 2 21.89 4.42 23.40
N GLU A 3 21.75 3.75 24.54
CA GLU A 3 20.44 3.53 25.15
C GLU A 3 19.93 4.87 25.69
N ILE A 4 18.84 5.38 25.11
CA ILE A 4 18.17 6.58 25.61
C ILE A 4 16.94 6.11 26.38
N VAL A 5 16.90 6.40 27.68
CA VAL A 5 15.70 6.13 28.49
C VAL A 5 14.66 7.19 28.18
N HIS A 6 13.49 6.77 27.68
CA HIS A 6 12.35 7.68 27.51
C HIS A 6 11.88 8.15 28.89
N SER A 7 12.10 9.44 29.18
CA SER A 7 11.97 10.02 30.52
C SER A 7 10.58 9.90 31.14
N THR A 8 9.54 9.69 30.33
CA THR A 8 8.14 9.60 30.77
C THR A 8 7.61 8.17 30.87
N THR A 9 8.18 7.21 30.14
CA THR A 9 7.65 5.83 30.03
C THR A 9 8.62 4.78 30.56
N GLY A 10 9.90 5.13 30.76
CA GLY A 10 10.93 4.20 31.22
C GLY A 10 11.39 3.21 30.14
N GLU A 11 10.89 3.33 28.90
CA GLU A 11 11.31 2.48 27.80
C GLU A 11 12.75 2.79 27.38
N LEU A 12 13.55 1.73 27.20
CA LEU A 12 14.87 1.80 26.59
C LEU A 12 14.69 1.96 25.08
N LEU A 13 14.98 3.16 24.57
CA LEU A 13 15.04 3.41 23.15
C LEU A 13 16.45 3.07 22.66
N ASP A 14 16.54 2.11 21.73
CA ASP A 14 17.79 1.84 21.02
C ASP A 14 17.99 2.91 19.95
N TYR A 15 18.63 4.00 20.35
CA TYR A 15 18.90 5.13 19.48
C TYR A 15 20.15 4.84 18.65
N GLN A 16 19.93 4.54 17.36
CA GLN A 16 20.98 4.64 16.36
C GLN A 16 20.96 6.05 15.76
N PRO A 17 21.99 6.88 16.01
CA PRO A 17 22.12 8.16 15.34
C PRO A 17 22.28 7.90 13.84
N VAL A 18 21.26 8.27 13.07
CA VAL A 18 21.31 8.23 11.60
C VAL A 18 22.02 9.49 11.13
N SER A 19 23.16 9.34 10.46
CA SER A 19 23.88 10.47 9.89
C SER A 19 23.07 11.13 8.76
N PRO A 20 23.28 12.43 8.46
CA PRO A 20 22.60 13.09 7.35
C PRO A 20 22.76 12.36 6.00
N MET A 21 23.95 11.80 5.75
CA MET A 21 24.24 11.01 4.54
C MET A 21 23.40 9.73 4.47
N GLU A 22 23.25 9.01 5.58
CA GLU A 22 22.40 7.82 5.63
C GLU A 22 20.92 8.16 5.42
N ILE A 23 20.45 9.30 5.94
CA ILE A 23 19.08 9.77 5.72
C ILE A 23 18.85 10.06 4.23
N GLU A 24 19.79 10.73 3.56
CA GLU A 24 19.70 10.99 2.12
C GLU A 24 19.68 9.69 1.30
N PHE A 25 20.52 8.71 1.67
CA PHE A 25 20.52 7.39 1.05
C PHE A 25 19.17 6.69 1.21
N ILE A 26 18.60 6.69 2.41
CA ILE A 26 17.28 6.10 2.70
C ILE A 26 16.18 6.80 1.90
N ILE A 27 16.18 8.14 1.84
CA ILE A 27 15.21 8.92 1.06
C ILE A 27 15.26 8.50 -0.41
N ARG A 28 16.47 8.41 -0.99
CA ARG A 28 16.66 7.98 -2.38
C ARG A 28 16.17 6.56 -2.61
N GLU A 29 16.54 5.62 -1.73
CA GLU A 29 16.12 4.22 -1.85
C GLU A 29 14.59 4.07 -1.78
N ILE A 30 13.93 4.80 -0.87
CA ILE A 30 12.47 4.80 -0.77
C ILE A 30 11.85 5.42 -2.03
N GLY A 31 12.44 6.51 -2.56
CA GLY A 31 12.03 7.13 -3.83
C GLY A 31 12.06 6.14 -4.99
N ASP A 32 13.19 5.45 -5.18
CA ASP A 32 13.36 4.44 -6.24
C ASP A 32 12.38 3.27 -6.08
N ARG A 33 12.09 2.86 -4.83
CA ARG A 33 11.08 1.82 -4.54
C ARG A 33 9.67 2.28 -4.88
N LEU A 34 9.31 3.53 -4.59
CA LEU A 34 8.01 4.10 -4.93
C LEU A 34 7.83 4.21 -6.44
N GLU A 35 8.87 4.58 -7.18
CA GLU A 35 8.84 4.63 -8.65
C GLU A 35 8.60 3.23 -9.24
N ARG A 36 9.34 2.22 -8.77
CA ARG A 36 9.13 0.82 -9.18
C ARG A 36 7.73 0.30 -8.82
N ALA A 37 7.13 0.80 -7.75
CA ALA A 37 5.80 0.37 -7.32
C ALA A 37 4.70 0.79 -8.32
N VAL A 38 4.90 1.85 -9.12
CA VAL A 38 3.88 2.35 -10.07
C VAL A 38 3.46 1.26 -11.06
N VAL A 39 4.42 0.58 -11.67
CA VAL A 39 4.16 -0.49 -12.65
C VAL A 39 3.44 -1.68 -12.00
N ILE A 40 3.80 -2.00 -10.76
CA ILE A 40 3.17 -3.09 -10.00
C ILE A 40 1.71 -2.76 -9.71
N ILE A 41 1.42 -1.56 -9.21
CA ILE A 41 0.06 -1.10 -8.92
C ILE A 41 -0.80 -1.07 -10.19
N ASP A 42 -0.26 -0.55 -11.31
CA ASP A 42 -0.98 -0.56 -12.60
C ASP A 42 -1.29 -1.99 -13.06
N THR A 43 -0.34 -2.90 -12.91
CA THR A 43 -0.54 -4.32 -13.27
C THR A 43 -1.64 -4.98 -12.42
N LEU A 44 -1.63 -4.75 -11.10
CA LEU A 44 -2.66 -5.25 -10.19
C LEU A 44 -4.03 -4.63 -10.47
N GLN A 45 -4.07 -3.34 -10.82
CA GLN A 45 -5.29 -2.64 -11.19
C GLN A 45 -5.92 -3.24 -12.44
N ARG A 46 -5.12 -3.52 -13.48
CA ARG A 46 -5.59 -4.20 -14.71
C ARG A 46 -6.11 -5.59 -14.40
N ALA A 47 -5.37 -6.40 -13.64
CA ALA A 47 -5.81 -7.73 -13.24
C ALA A 47 -7.14 -7.71 -12.49
N ARG A 48 -7.35 -6.71 -11.61
CA ARG A 48 -8.63 -6.50 -10.93
C ARG A 48 -9.76 -6.18 -11.92
N TYR A 49 -9.51 -5.30 -12.90
CA TYR A 49 -10.51 -4.98 -13.93
C TYR A 49 -10.86 -6.17 -14.80
N ASP A 50 -9.86 -6.95 -15.22
CA ASP A 50 -10.07 -8.15 -16.03
C ASP A 50 -10.92 -9.19 -15.28
N ALA A 51 -10.63 -9.40 -13.99
CA ALA A 51 -11.43 -10.28 -13.12
C ALA A 51 -12.85 -9.74 -12.89
N GLU A 52 -13.02 -8.42 -12.78
CA GLU A 52 -14.32 -7.77 -12.61
C GLU A 52 -15.19 -7.93 -13.86
N GLU A 53 -14.60 -7.71 -15.05
CA GLU A 53 -15.27 -7.92 -16.33
C GLU A 53 -15.69 -9.39 -16.50
N ALA A 54 -14.78 -10.33 -16.20
CA ALA A 54 -15.06 -11.76 -16.28
C ALA A 54 -16.21 -12.18 -15.36
N TYR A 55 -16.17 -11.76 -14.09
CA TYR A 55 -17.25 -12.04 -13.14
C TYR A 55 -18.57 -11.39 -13.59
N SER A 56 -18.56 -10.11 -13.97
CA SER A 56 -19.78 -9.39 -14.31
C SER A 56 -20.44 -9.98 -15.56
N LYS A 57 -19.65 -10.32 -16.59
CA LYS A 57 -20.16 -10.97 -17.80
C LYS A 57 -20.77 -12.34 -17.49
N ALA A 58 -20.07 -13.17 -16.73
CA ALA A 58 -20.56 -14.50 -16.37
C ALA A 58 -21.83 -14.42 -15.50
N PHE A 59 -21.86 -13.49 -14.56
CA PHE A 59 -23.00 -13.29 -13.66
C PHE A 59 -24.25 -12.83 -14.40
N GLU A 60 -24.12 -11.86 -15.31
CA GLU A 60 -25.24 -11.41 -16.14
C GLU A 60 -25.77 -12.52 -17.05
N MET A 61 -24.87 -13.29 -17.70
CA MET A 61 -25.27 -14.43 -18.51
C MET A 61 -25.98 -15.50 -17.69
N ALA A 62 -25.46 -15.85 -16.51
CA ALA A 62 -26.07 -16.86 -15.65
C ALA A 62 -27.48 -16.45 -15.17
N LYS A 63 -27.73 -15.15 -14.94
CA LYS A 63 -29.09 -14.65 -14.62
C LYS A 63 -30.06 -14.82 -15.79
N LEU A 64 -29.59 -14.59 -17.02
CA LEU A 64 -30.39 -14.71 -18.23
C LEU A 64 -30.71 -16.18 -18.56
N GLU A 65 -29.77 -17.08 -18.29
CA GLU A 65 -29.91 -18.52 -18.53
C GLU A 65 -30.71 -19.27 -17.44
N SER A 66 -30.87 -18.64 -16.26
CA SER A 66 -31.60 -19.24 -15.15
C SER A 66 -33.06 -19.53 -15.50
N LYS A 67 -33.48 -20.76 -15.24
CA LYS A 67 -34.87 -21.23 -15.43
C LYS A 67 -35.79 -20.89 -14.26
N ARG A 68 -35.28 -20.24 -13.21
CA ARG A 68 -36.07 -19.89 -12.02
C ARG A 68 -37.16 -18.88 -12.38
N HIS A 69 -38.28 -18.91 -11.68
CA HIS A 69 -39.39 -17.98 -11.94
C HIS A 69 -39.24 -16.65 -11.19
N LEU A 70 -38.72 -16.69 -9.96
CA LEU A 70 -38.49 -15.50 -9.15
C LEU A 70 -37.11 -14.91 -9.44
N TYR A 71 -37.04 -13.58 -9.54
CA TYR A 71 -35.79 -12.86 -9.80
C TYR A 71 -34.71 -13.12 -8.74
N ASN A 72 -35.09 -13.18 -7.47
CA ASN A 72 -34.15 -13.44 -6.38
C ASN A 72 -33.52 -14.84 -6.47
N ASP A 73 -34.29 -15.83 -6.91
CA ASP A 73 -33.77 -17.19 -7.12
C ASP A 73 -32.79 -17.24 -8.29
N ARG A 74 -33.05 -16.48 -9.37
CA ARG A 74 -32.12 -16.32 -10.50
C ARG A 74 -30.80 -15.71 -10.06
N ILE A 75 -30.84 -14.67 -9.21
CA ILE A 75 -29.63 -14.06 -8.63
C ILE A 75 -28.88 -15.06 -7.77
N ALA A 76 -29.56 -15.78 -6.88
CA ALA A 76 -28.92 -16.73 -5.98
C ALA A 76 -28.22 -17.86 -6.76
N GLU A 77 -28.90 -18.39 -7.78
CA GLU A 77 -28.34 -19.41 -8.69
C GLU A 77 -27.14 -18.87 -9.48
N ALA A 78 -27.23 -17.67 -10.05
CA ALA A 78 -26.13 -17.03 -10.77
C ALA A 78 -24.93 -16.73 -9.86
N ARG A 79 -25.17 -16.32 -8.60
CA ARG A 79 -24.07 -16.12 -7.64
C ARG A 79 -23.37 -17.42 -7.31
N LEU A 80 -24.14 -18.49 -7.11
CA LEU A 80 -23.59 -19.83 -6.83
C LEU A 80 -22.75 -20.35 -8.00
N SER A 81 -23.22 -20.20 -9.24
CA SER A 81 -22.50 -20.65 -10.43
C SER A 81 -21.22 -19.83 -10.70
N CYS A 82 -21.22 -18.55 -10.33
CA CYS A 82 -20.07 -17.65 -10.50
C CYS A 82 -19.15 -17.54 -9.27
N LEU A 83 -19.31 -18.39 -8.24
CA LEU A 83 -18.46 -18.37 -7.04
C LEU A 83 -16.95 -18.41 -7.32
N PRO A 84 -16.43 -19.21 -8.27
CA PRO A 84 -15.00 -19.22 -8.58
C PRO A 84 -14.50 -17.85 -9.07
N LEU A 85 -15.22 -17.22 -10.00
CA LEU A 85 -14.88 -15.90 -10.53
C LEU A 85 -15.00 -14.80 -9.47
N LEU A 86 -15.99 -14.91 -8.58
CA LEU A 86 -16.12 -14.00 -7.45
C LEU A 86 -14.93 -14.10 -6.49
N ARG A 87 -14.42 -15.33 -6.26
CA ARG A 87 -13.22 -15.54 -5.45
C ARG A 87 -11.99 -14.93 -6.10
N GLU A 88 -11.79 -15.14 -7.39
CA GLU A 88 -10.69 -14.54 -8.15
C GLU A 88 -10.71 -13.01 -8.10
N LEU A 89 -11.89 -12.40 -8.30
CA LEU A 89 -12.07 -10.96 -8.17
C LEU A 89 -11.73 -10.46 -6.76
N ASN A 90 -12.20 -11.16 -5.72
CA ASN A 90 -11.91 -10.78 -4.34
C ASN A 90 -10.42 -10.89 -4.01
N GLU A 91 -9.74 -11.91 -4.54
CA GLU A 91 -8.30 -12.07 -4.38
C GLU A 91 -7.52 -10.96 -5.09
N ALA A 92 -7.89 -10.62 -6.32
CA ALA A 92 -7.29 -9.49 -7.04
C ALA A 92 -7.50 -8.15 -6.29
N LYS A 93 -8.70 -7.91 -5.74
CA LYS A 93 -8.97 -6.74 -4.90
C LYS A 93 -8.11 -6.72 -3.64
N ALA A 94 -7.97 -7.85 -2.96
CA ALA A 94 -7.17 -7.95 -1.74
C ALA A 94 -5.68 -7.68 -2.02
N GLN A 95 -5.14 -8.23 -3.11
CA GLN A 95 -3.76 -8.00 -3.52
C GLN A 95 -3.49 -6.53 -3.85
N LEU A 96 -4.39 -5.89 -4.61
CA LEU A 96 -4.30 -4.46 -4.91
C LEU A 96 -4.32 -3.62 -3.62
N HIS A 97 -5.31 -3.83 -2.74
CA HIS A 97 -5.41 -3.08 -1.49
C HIS A 97 -4.19 -3.26 -0.59
N HIS A 98 -3.66 -4.48 -0.51
CA HIS A 98 -2.44 -4.72 0.23
C HIS A 98 -1.26 -3.91 -0.34
N ALA A 99 -1.11 -3.89 -1.66
CA ALA A 99 -0.05 -3.12 -2.33
C ALA A 99 -0.22 -1.60 -2.13
N GLU A 100 -1.45 -1.07 -2.19
CA GLU A 100 -1.77 0.33 -1.91
C GLU A 100 -1.37 0.71 -0.47
N HIS A 101 -1.75 -0.13 0.51
CA HIS A 101 -1.36 0.10 1.91
C HIS A 101 0.15 0.09 2.13
N LEU A 102 0.88 -0.81 1.46
CA LEU A 102 2.34 -0.82 1.50
C LEU A 102 2.94 0.44 0.88
N GLN A 103 2.38 0.92 -0.24
CA GLN A 103 2.81 2.16 -0.87
C GLN A 103 2.60 3.37 0.07
N ASP A 104 1.45 3.44 0.74
CA ASP A 104 1.15 4.53 1.67
C ASP A 104 2.00 4.50 2.95
N ALA A 105 2.34 3.30 3.43
CA ALA A 105 3.31 3.14 4.51
C ALA A 105 4.70 3.64 4.09
N LEU A 106 5.13 3.35 2.85
CA LEU A 106 6.40 3.85 2.31
C LEU A 106 6.39 5.36 2.11
N LYS A 107 5.30 5.95 1.62
CA LYS A 107 5.14 7.42 1.52
C LYS A 107 5.22 8.08 2.90
N SER A 108 4.55 7.51 3.90
CA SER A 108 4.60 8.00 5.28
C SER A 108 6.02 7.94 5.85
N LYS A 109 6.73 6.83 5.59
CA LYS A 109 8.14 6.69 5.97
C LYS A 109 9.03 7.73 5.28
N LEU A 110 8.85 7.95 3.97
CA LEU A 110 9.57 8.97 3.20
C LEU A 110 9.37 10.37 3.79
N MET A 111 8.12 10.76 4.07
CA MET A 111 7.80 12.04 4.70
C MET A 111 8.48 12.19 6.07
N GLY A 112 8.50 11.12 6.88
CA GLY A 112 9.23 11.07 8.14
C GLY A 112 10.71 11.41 7.97
N TYR A 113 11.41 10.74 7.05
CA TYR A 113 12.83 11.01 6.79
C TYR A 113 13.10 12.38 6.18
N GLN A 114 12.24 12.88 5.29
CA GLN A 114 12.37 14.23 4.74
C GLN A 114 12.25 15.31 5.83
N ASN A 115 11.33 15.12 6.79
CA ASN A 115 11.20 16.02 7.93
C ASN A 115 12.44 15.99 8.84
N ILE A 116 12.96 14.80 9.13
CA ILE A 116 14.21 14.67 9.91
C ILE A 116 15.38 15.35 9.17
N ASN A 117 15.51 15.14 7.86
CA ASN A 117 16.58 15.77 7.07
C ASN A 117 16.49 17.30 7.12
N LYS A 118 15.28 17.86 7.03
CA LYS A 118 15.05 19.30 7.15
C LYS A 118 15.49 19.86 8.51
N VAL A 119 15.20 19.14 9.61
CA VAL A 119 15.62 19.53 10.97
C VAL A 119 17.15 19.45 11.11
N ASN A 120 17.77 18.38 10.59
CA ASN A 120 19.24 18.24 10.61
C ASN A 120 19.91 19.37 9.81
N GLY A 121 19.41 19.70 8.62
CA GLY A 121 19.93 20.80 7.82
C GLY A 121 19.85 22.16 8.54
N ALA A 122 18.78 22.41 9.30
CA ALA A 122 18.66 23.61 10.13
C ALA A 122 19.66 23.62 11.29
N ALA A 123 19.87 22.48 11.96
CA ALA A 123 20.81 22.38 13.08
C ALA A 123 22.28 22.59 12.66
N TYR A 124 22.69 22.03 11.51
CA TYR A 124 24.04 22.20 10.98
C TYR A 124 24.24 23.53 10.22
N GLY A 125 23.18 24.09 9.62
CA GLY A 125 23.23 25.40 8.95
C GLY A 125 23.39 26.58 9.91
N VAL A 126 22.85 26.49 11.13
CA VAL A 126 23.00 27.54 12.16
C VAL A 126 24.42 27.55 12.78
N GLY A 127 25.14 26.43 12.75
CA GLY A 127 26.53 26.35 13.24
C GLY A 127 27.60 26.93 12.29
N GLY A 128 27.25 27.15 11.01
CA GLY A 128 28.18 27.64 9.99
C GLY A 128 28.19 29.15 9.77
N VAL A 129 27.23 29.89 10.32
CA VAL A 129 27.09 31.36 10.14
C VAL A 129 27.72 32.15 11.30
N ALA A 130 28.29 31.46 12.30
CA ALA A 130 28.94 32.06 13.45
C ALA A 130 30.48 31.89 13.47
N ARG A 131 31.12 31.86 12.29
CA ARG A 131 32.57 32.03 12.15
C ARG A 131 32.91 33.09 11.13
#